data_AF-A0A2N6LFQ7-F1
#
_entry.id   AF-A0A2N6LFQ7-F1
#
_cell.length_a   1.000
_cell.length_b   1.000
_cell.length_c   1.000
_cell.angle_alpha   90.00
_cell.angle_beta   90.00
_cell.angle_gamma   90.00
#
_symmetry.space_group_name_H-M   'P 1'
#
loop_
_entity.id
_entity.type
_entity.pdbx_description
1 polymer ?
#
loop_
_entity_poly.entity_id
_entity_poly.type
_entity_poly.pdbx_seq_one_letter_code
_entity_poly.pdbx_strand_id
1 'polypeptide(L)'
;MPPRWPRKPDRKDPAYRKLDDRMNFAVHVAIFAACNSGLWFFHNFLKATWEWLPWVTAGWSVILLAHLIYIAAIANYSEIPPKST
;
A
#
# COMPACT_ATOMS: atom_id res chain seq x y z
N MET A 1 -10.01 -26.34 -0.05
CA MET A 1 -9.00 -25.93 -1.05
C MET A 1 -8.63 -24.47 -0.78
N PRO A 2 -7.37 -24.03 -0.98
CA PRO A 2 -7.05 -22.61 -0.89
C PRO A 2 -7.96 -21.81 -1.84
N PRO A 3 -8.46 -20.63 -1.45
CA PRO A 3 -9.20 -19.76 -2.36
C PRO A 3 -8.37 -19.51 -3.62
N ARG A 4 -8.95 -19.78 -4.80
CA ARG A 4 -8.31 -19.56 -6.09
C ARG A 4 -9.03 -18.45 -6.85
N TRP A 5 -8.26 -17.63 -7.54
CA TRP A 5 -8.82 -16.64 -8.45
C TRP A 5 -9.56 -17.37 -9.60
N PRO A 6 -10.84 -17.10 -9.86
CA PRO A 6 -11.69 -17.98 -10.67
C PRO A 6 -11.44 -17.90 -12.18
N ARG A 7 -10.72 -16.87 -12.66
CA ARG A 7 -10.44 -16.64 -14.08
C ARG A 7 -9.02 -16.11 -14.29
N LYS A 8 -8.58 -15.92 -15.53
CA LYS A 8 -7.27 -15.30 -15.79
C LYS A 8 -7.24 -13.88 -15.19
N PRO A 9 -6.19 -13.51 -14.42
CA PRO A 9 -6.03 -12.15 -13.92
C PRO A 9 -5.89 -11.16 -15.09
N ASP A 10 -6.72 -10.12 -15.08
CA ASP A 10 -6.67 -9.01 -16.03
C ASP A 10 -6.99 -7.71 -15.28
N ARG A 11 -6.13 -6.69 -15.40
CA ARG A 11 -6.32 -5.39 -14.72
C ARG A 11 -7.58 -4.64 -15.19
N LYS A 12 -8.14 -5.01 -16.35
CA LYS A 12 -9.44 -4.49 -16.81
C LYS A 12 -10.58 -4.92 -15.91
N ASP A 13 -10.46 -6.06 -15.24
CA ASP A 13 -11.44 -6.50 -14.27
C ASP A 13 -11.36 -5.69 -12.96
N PRO A 14 -12.46 -5.04 -12.52
CA PRO A 14 -12.48 -4.27 -11.29
C PRO A 14 -12.21 -5.08 -10.02
N ALA A 15 -12.64 -6.34 -9.97
CA ALA A 15 -12.43 -7.19 -8.79
C ALA A 15 -10.94 -7.52 -8.61
N TYR A 16 -10.26 -7.89 -9.71
CA TYR A 16 -8.82 -8.14 -9.70
C TYR A 16 -8.05 -6.87 -9.35
N ARG A 17 -8.39 -5.73 -9.95
CA ARG A 17 -7.72 -4.45 -9.68
C ARG A 17 -7.80 -4.05 -8.21
N LYS A 18 -8.97 -4.20 -7.58
CA LYS A 18 -9.17 -3.94 -6.15
C LYS A 18 -8.31 -4.82 -5.25
N LEU A 19 -8.15 -6.10 -5.60
CA LEU A 19 -7.27 -7.01 -4.87
C LEU A 19 -5.80 -6.62 -5.05
N ASP A 20 -5.40 -6.35 -6.29
CA ASP A 20 -4.03 -5.96 -6.66
C ASP A 20 -3.60 -4.67 -5.95
N ASP A 21 -4.44 -3.63 -5.96
CA ASP A 21 -4.16 -2.34 -5.32
C ASP A 21 -3.99 -2.50 -3.79
N ARG A 22 -4.80 -3.37 -3.15
CA ARG A 22 -4.66 -3.68 -1.72
C ARG A 22 -3.39 -4.46 -1.41
N MET A 23 -3.02 -5.42 -2.26
CA MET A 23 -1.79 -6.20 -2.08
C MET A 23 -0.57 -5.31 -2.25
N ASN A 24 -0.58 -4.43 -3.25
CA ASN A 24 0.46 -3.44 -3.47
C ASN A 24 0.59 -2.50 -2.25
N PHE A 25 -0.52 -2.01 -1.70
CA PHE A 25 -0.52 -1.23 -0.47
C PHE A 25 0.08 -2.01 0.71
N ALA A 26 -0.29 -3.28 0.90
CA ALA A 26 0.26 -4.11 1.97
C ALA A 26 1.79 -4.27 1.85
N VAL A 27 2.33 -4.42 0.64
CA VAL A 27 3.78 -4.45 0.40
C VAL A 27 4.45 -3.13 0.81
N HIS A 28 3.84 -1.98 0.47
CA HIS A 28 4.37 -0.68 0.90
C HIS A 28 4.38 -0.53 2.42
N VAL A 29 3.33 -1.00 3.10
CA VAL A 29 3.26 -1.03 4.58
C VAL A 29 4.35 -1.92 5.15
N ALA A 30 4.59 -3.11 4.58
CA ALA A 30 5.64 -4.01 5.02
C ALA A 30 7.04 -3.39 4.89
N ILE A 31 7.33 -2.72 3.76
CA ILE A 31 8.60 -2.01 3.54
C ILE A 31 8.75 -0.86 4.54
N PHE A 32 7.70 -0.05 4.71
CA PHE A 32 7.70 1.03 5.70
C PHE A 32 8.01 0.51 7.10
N ALA A 33 7.34 -0.57 7.52
CA ALA A 33 7.53 -1.17 8.83
C ALA A 33 8.95 -1.72 8.99
N ALA A 34 9.46 -2.48 8.02
CA ALA A 34 10.80 -3.06 8.07
C ALA A 34 11.89 -1.98 8.16
N CYS A 35 11.82 -0.94 7.31
CA CYS A 35 12.79 0.13 7.30
C CYS A 35 12.71 1.01 8.55
N ASN A 36 11.52 1.49 8.93
CA ASN A 36 11.39 2.40 10.07
C ASN A 36 11.68 1.67 11.39
N SER A 37 11.23 0.42 11.58
CA SER A 37 11.58 -0.34 12.79
C SER A 37 13.09 -0.55 12.91
N GLY A 38 13.78 -0.90 11.81
CA GLY A 38 15.24 -1.03 11.80
C GLY A 38 15.95 0.28 12.14
N LEU A 39 15.57 1.39 11.49
CA LEU A 39 16.15 2.71 11.76
C LEU A 39 15.95 3.14 13.22
N TRP A 40 14.72 3.01 13.74
CA TRP A 40 14.42 3.35 15.12
C TRP A 40 15.13 2.41 16.11
N PHE A 41 15.28 1.13 15.80
CA PHE A 41 16.07 0.21 16.62
C PHE A 41 17.51 0.70 16.77
N PHE A 42 18.21 0.97 15.66
CA PHE A 42 19.61 1.42 15.71
C PHE A 42 19.76 2.82 16.30
N HIS A 43 18.82 3.72 16.03
CA HIS A 43 18.77 5.03 16.65
C HIS A 43 18.79 4.93 18.18
N ASN A 44 17.94 4.07 18.75
CA ASN A 44 17.89 3.84 20.19
C ASN A 44 19.12 3.07 20.71
N PHE A 45 19.53 2.01 20.01
CA PHE A 45 20.67 1.18 20.41
C PHE A 45 21.98 1.97 20.49
N LEU A 46 22.21 2.86 19.51
CA LEU A 46 23.41 3.69 19.45
C LEU A 46 23.27 5.01 20.22
N LYS A 47 22.09 5.30 20.79
CA LYS A 47 21.74 6.61 21.37
C LYS A 47 22.04 7.76 20.39
N ALA A 48 21.75 7.55 19.12
CA ALA A 48 21.99 8.53 18.07
C ALA A 48 21.04 9.73 18.20
N THR A 49 21.43 10.89 17.66
CA THR A 49 20.63 12.13 17.69
C THR A 49 20.22 12.54 16.27
N TRP A 50 19.70 11.59 15.50
CA TRP A 50 19.29 11.83 14.10
C TRP A 50 18.00 12.65 14.03
N GLU A 51 18.14 13.98 13.91
CA GLU A 51 17.01 14.91 13.81
C GLU A 51 16.13 14.70 12.56
N TRP A 52 16.69 14.07 11.51
CA TRP A 52 15.96 13.78 10.28
C TRP A 52 15.03 12.55 10.39
N LEU A 53 15.27 11.65 11.34
CA LEU A 53 14.54 10.38 11.43
C LEU A 53 13.03 10.57 11.66
N PRO A 54 12.57 11.44 12.59
CA PRO A 54 11.15 11.72 12.76
C PRO A 54 10.50 12.25 11.48
N TRP A 55 11.17 13.12 10.73
CA TRP A 55 10.64 13.70 9.50
C TRP A 55 10.50 12.67 8.38
N VAL A 56 11.47 11.77 8.24
CA VAL A 56 11.38 10.65 7.28
C VAL A 56 10.23 9.71 7.63
N THR A 57 10.12 9.30 8.91
CA THR A 57 9.03 8.43 9.35
C THR A 57 7.66 9.09 9.16
N ALA A 58 7.51 10.37 9.55
CA ALA A 58 6.26 11.10 9.42
C ALA A 58 5.87 11.33 7.96
N GLY A 59 6.80 11.81 7.12
CA GLY A 59 6.55 12.04 5.69
C GLY A 59 6.16 10.77 4.95
N TRP A 60 6.86 9.66 5.21
CA TRP A 60 6.51 8.38 4.61
C TRP A 60 5.16 7.83 5.12
N SER A 61 4.85 8.02 6.41
CA SER A 61 3.54 7.67 6.97
C SER A 61 2.40 8.45 6.29
N VAL A 62 2.59 9.74 6.02
CA VAL A 62 1.62 10.56 5.26
C VAL A 62 1.42 10.02 3.84
N ILE A 63 2.49 9.60 3.15
CA ILE A 63 2.38 8.98 1.82
C ILE A 63 1.57 7.67 1.88
N LEU A 64 1.82 6.82 2.89
CA LEU A 64 1.03 5.60 3.09
C LEU A 64 -0.44 5.93 3.36
N LEU A 65 -0.72 6.93 4.20
CA LEU A 65 -2.09 7.34 4.48
C LEU A 65 -2.79 7.84 3.22
N ALA A 66 -2.11 8.65 2.40
CA ALA A 66 -2.64 9.10 1.12
C ALA A 66 -2.92 7.92 0.17
N HIS A 67 -2.02 6.93 0.10
CA HIS A 67 -2.22 5.73 -0.70
C HIS A 67 -3.44 4.92 -0.20
N LEU A 68 -3.59 4.75 1.13
CA LEU A 68 -4.76 4.09 1.72
C LEU A 68 -6.07 4.80 1.36
N ILE A 69 -6.12 6.12 1.54
CA ILE A 69 -7.30 6.93 1.20
C ILE A 69 -7.63 6.77 -0.28
N TYR A 70 -6.63 6.82 -1.16
CA TYR A 70 -6.82 6.64 -2.58
C TYR A 70 -7.51 5.31 -2.91
N ILE A 71 -6.97 4.19 -2.45
CA ILE A 71 -7.51 2.86 -2.79
C ILE A 71 -8.84 2.54 -2.08
N ALA A 72 -9.13 3.19 -0.95
CA ALA A 72 -10.32 2.92 -0.14
C ALA A 72 -11.51 3.83 -0.49
N ALA A 73 -11.26 5.08 -0.83
CA ALA A 73 -12.30 6.10 -0.99
C ALA A 73 -12.36 6.73 -2.39
N ILE A 74 -11.25 6.76 -3.14
CA ILE A 74 -11.17 7.49 -4.42
C ILE A 74 -11.20 6.54 -5.62
N ALA A 75 -10.53 5.39 -5.51
CA ALA A 75 -10.41 4.44 -6.60
C ALA A 75 -11.77 3.87 -7.00
N ASN A 76 -12.10 3.98 -8.29
CA ASN A 76 -13.33 3.45 -8.85
C ASN A 76 -13.15 2.00 -9.33
N TYR A 77 -13.93 1.11 -8.73
CA TYR A 77 -14.00 -0.31 -9.05
C TYR A 77 -15.36 -0.72 -9.62
N SER A 78 -16.14 0.21 -10.18
CA SER A 78 -17.37 -0.11 -10.90
C SER A 78 -17.06 -0.81 -12.23
N GLU A 79 -17.90 -1.76 -12.61
CA GLU A 79 -17.87 -2.33 -13.95
C GLU A 79 -18.25 -1.26 -14.99
N ILE A 80 -17.50 -1.19 -16.10
CA ILE A 80 -17.85 -0.32 -17.21
C ILE A 80 -18.88 -1.09 -18.04
N PRO A 81 -20.13 -0.61 -18.19
CA PRO A 81 -21.11 -1.28 -19.04
C PRO A 81 -20.59 -1.36 -20.48
N PRO A 82 -20.85 -2.46 -21.20
CA PRO A 82 -20.41 -2.58 -22.59
C PRO A 82 -21.01 -1.43 -23.41
N LYS A 83 -20.17 -0.80 -24.24
CA LYS A 83 -20.58 0.27 -25.14
C LYS A 83 -21.65 -0.28 -26.09
N SER A 84 -22.88 0.23 -26.02
CA SER A 84 -23.94 -0.11 -26.98
C SER A 84 -23.43 0.24 -28.38
N THR A 85 -23.33 -0.78 -29.23
CA THR A 85 -22.93 -0.63 -30.63
C THR A 85 -24.15 -0.33 -31.48
#